data_AF-H7FSQ0-F1
#
_entry.id   AF-H7FSQ0-F1
#
_cell.length_a   1.000
_cell.length_b   1.000
_cell.length_c   1.000
_cell.angle_alpha   90.00
_cell.angle_beta   90.00
_cell.angle_gamma   90.00
#
_symmetry.space_group_name_H-M   'P 1'
#
loop_
_entity.id
_entity.type
_entity.pdbx_description
1 polymer ?
#
loop_
_entity_poly.entity_id
_entity_poly.type
_entity_poly.pdbx_seq_one_letter_code
_entity_poly.pdbx_strand_id
1 'polypeptide(L)'
;MKALKNLSVLLLLSLVGCATSSDFTKNNLNNDFFKNKKIVFTFNENSKKAVAYSGPKAGIERQPDVKEVFKQSIEELAKETKLDLKFNEFGNSNSNSDTNVNADVTEILWTFNLSSATMSTVINYKINNNEVDTINSSYKNMTGGNEKNNLLRCFKIANYSALKKLEK
;
A
#
# COMPACT_ATOMS: atom_id res chain seq x y z
N MET A 1 -35.39 36.66 -23.12
CA MET A 1 -34.36 35.91 -23.88
C MET A 1 -33.01 36.50 -23.51
N LYS A 2 -32.01 35.82 -22.94
CA LYS A 2 -31.73 34.40 -22.75
C LYS A 2 -31.03 34.23 -21.40
N ALA A 3 -31.32 33.11 -20.74
CA ALA A 3 -30.66 32.63 -19.55
C ALA A 3 -29.38 31.83 -19.91
N LEU A 4 -28.61 31.55 -18.85
CA LEU A 4 -27.43 30.67 -18.74
C LEU A 4 -26.13 31.14 -19.42
N LYS A 5 -25.07 31.24 -18.62
CA LYS A 5 -23.98 30.25 -18.67
C LYS A 5 -23.03 30.34 -17.47
N ASN A 6 -23.14 29.32 -16.63
CA ASN A 6 -22.03 28.55 -16.06
C ASN A 6 -21.20 29.20 -14.95
N LEU A 7 -21.78 29.07 -13.75
CA LEU A 7 -21.10 28.73 -12.50
C LEU A 7 -19.99 27.69 -12.76
N SER A 8 -18.75 28.13 -12.96
CA SER A 8 -17.60 27.24 -13.01
C SER A 8 -17.21 26.91 -11.58
N VAL A 9 -17.87 25.88 -11.06
CA VAL A 9 -17.58 25.18 -9.83
C VAL A 9 -16.15 24.63 -9.93
N LEU A 10 -15.18 25.39 -9.39
CA LEU A 10 -13.81 24.93 -9.19
C LEU A 10 -13.79 23.98 -7.98
N LEU A 11 -14.39 22.79 -8.17
CA LEU A 11 -14.41 21.72 -7.18
C LEU A 11 -13.53 20.60 -7.70
N LEU A 12 -12.22 20.81 -7.62
CA LEU A 12 -11.22 19.79 -7.86
C LEU A 12 -10.21 19.86 -6.71
N LEU A 13 -9.97 18.70 -6.11
CA LEU A 13 -8.99 18.39 -5.05
C LEU A 13 -9.55 18.32 -3.62
N SER A 14 -10.60 17.53 -3.42
CA SER A 14 -10.73 16.73 -2.19
C SER A 14 -10.05 15.36 -2.37
N LEU A 15 -8.77 15.35 -2.77
CA LEU A 15 -7.90 14.21 -2.46
C LEU A 15 -7.54 14.33 -0.98
N VAL A 16 -8.48 13.96 -0.12
CA VAL A 16 -8.20 13.71 1.30
C VAL A 16 -7.40 12.42 1.37
N GLY A 17 -6.15 12.48 0.92
CA GLY A 17 -5.15 11.50 1.31
C GLY A 17 -4.94 11.69 2.80
N CYS A 18 -5.59 10.88 3.62
CA CYS A 18 -5.26 10.74 5.03
C CYS A 18 -3.80 10.32 5.11
N ALA A 19 -2.90 11.29 5.25
CA ALA A 19 -1.50 11.09 5.59
C ALA A 19 -1.46 10.68 7.07
N THR A 20 -1.79 9.42 7.34
CA THR A 20 -1.72 8.87 8.69
C THR A 20 -0.25 8.58 9.01
N SER A 21 0.25 9.12 10.12
CA SER A 21 1.43 8.59 10.81
C SER A 21 1.04 7.21 11.34
N SER A 22 1.20 6.18 10.52
CA SER A 22 0.71 4.84 10.85
C SER A 22 1.69 4.13 11.78
N ASP A 23 1.48 4.32 13.07
CA ASP A 23 1.93 3.38 14.09
C ASP A 23 0.92 2.23 14.15
N PHE A 24 1.31 1.05 13.66
CA PHE A 24 0.44 -0.14 13.61
C PHE A 24 0.51 -0.98 14.89
N THR A 25 1.28 -0.58 15.90
CA THR A 25 1.30 -1.28 17.19
C THR A 25 0.00 -1.09 17.95
N LYS A 26 -0.63 0.09 17.81
CA LYS A 26 -2.00 0.36 18.26
C LYS A 26 -3.01 0.01 17.17
N ASN A 27 -2.90 -1.19 16.60
CA ASN A 27 -3.84 -1.65 15.59
C ASN A 27 -5.22 -1.90 16.22
N ASN A 28 -6.25 -1.76 15.39
CA ASN A 28 -7.63 -2.04 15.72
C ASN A 28 -8.14 -3.30 15.01
N LEU A 29 -7.26 -4.18 14.52
CA LEU A 29 -7.64 -5.44 13.87
C LEU A 29 -8.32 -6.36 14.88
N ASN A 30 -9.30 -7.13 14.41
CA ASN A 30 -10.04 -8.10 15.19
C ASN A 30 -9.17 -9.35 15.39
N ASN A 31 -8.45 -9.38 16.51
CA ASN A 31 -7.57 -10.51 16.86
C ASN A 31 -8.31 -11.85 16.92
N ASP A 32 -9.60 -11.87 17.30
CA ASP A 32 -10.38 -13.11 17.33
C ASP A 32 -10.66 -13.64 15.92
N PHE A 33 -10.93 -12.75 14.95
CA PHE A 33 -11.10 -13.14 13.56
C PHE A 33 -9.82 -13.77 12.98
N PHE A 34 -8.66 -13.23 13.32
CA PHE A 34 -7.36 -13.71 12.83
C PHE A 34 -6.75 -14.83 13.67
N LYS A 35 -7.38 -15.18 14.80
CA LYS A 35 -6.89 -16.23 15.68
C LYS A 35 -6.76 -17.54 14.91
N ASN A 36 -5.58 -18.15 14.97
CA ASN A 36 -5.22 -19.39 14.29
C ASN A 36 -5.29 -19.33 12.75
N LYS A 37 -5.44 -18.14 12.15
CA LYS A 37 -5.36 -17.96 10.69
C LYS A 37 -3.94 -17.59 10.32
N LYS A 38 -3.41 -18.27 9.31
CA LYS A 38 -2.20 -17.85 8.61
C LYS A 38 -2.61 -17.09 7.35
N ILE A 39 -2.16 -15.85 7.24
CA ILE A 39 -2.39 -15.02 6.06
C ILE A 39 -1.11 -15.00 5.23
N VAL A 40 -1.19 -15.49 4.00
CA VAL A 40 -0.05 -15.65 3.11
C VAL A 40 -0.16 -14.66 1.97
N PHE A 41 0.72 -13.68 1.95
CA PHE A 41 0.81 -12.69 0.89
C PHE A 41 1.76 -13.17 -0.22
N THR A 42 1.36 -12.96 -1.47
CA THR A 42 2.18 -13.24 -2.65
C THR A 42 2.30 -11.96 -3.49
N PHE A 43 3.53 -11.64 -3.92
CA PHE A 43 3.77 -10.52 -4.83
C PHE A 43 3.65 -11.02 -6.28
N ASN A 44 2.69 -10.48 -7.04
CA ASN A 44 2.49 -10.89 -8.43
C ASN A 44 3.71 -10.54 -9.29
N GLU A 45 4.11 -11.45 -10.18
CA GLU A 45 5.24 -11.25 -11.08
C GLU A 45 5.05 -10.06 -12.02
N ASN A 46 3.81 -9.77 -12.43
CA ASN A 46 3.46 -8.64 -13.29
C ASN A 46 3.42 -7.28 -12.57
N SER A 47 3.56 -7.28 -11.24
CA SER A 47 3.59 -6.04 -10.44
C SER A 47 4.70 -5.10 -10.90
N LYS A 48 4.47 -3.79 -10.78
CA LYS A 48 5.50 -2.76 -10.96
C LYS A 48 6.74 -3.06 -10.13
N LYS A 49 7.91 -2.92 -10.76
CA LYS A 49 9.23 -3.21 -10.17
C LYS A 49 10.06 -1.95 -9.91
N ALA A 50 9.56 -0.79 -10.29
CA ALA A 50 10.28 0.47 -10.23
C ALA A 50 9.35 1.60 -9.76
N VAL A 51 9.93 2.57 -9.06
CA VAL A 51 9.25 3.79 -8.62
C VAL A 51 9.25 4.80 -9.76
N ALA A 52 8.08 5.32 -10.11
CA ALA A 52 7.95 6.47 -10.99
C ALA A 52 8.13 7.77 -10.19
N TYR A 53 8.63 8.83 -10.82
CA TYR A 53 8.85 10.12 -10.16
C TYR A 53 8.06 11.21 -10.86
N SER A 54 7.59 12.19 -10.09
CA SER A 54 6.95 13.40 -10.60
C SER A 54 7.38 14.62 -9.80
N GLY A 55 7.49 15.78 -10.45
CA GLY A 55 7.88 17.04 -9.82
C GLY A 55 9.40 17.28 -9.70
N PRO A 56 9.81 18.41 -9.11
CA PRO A 56 11.21 18.79 -8.98
C PRO A 56 11.92 17.90 -7.95
N LYS A 57 12.95 17.16 -8.39
CA LYS A 57 13.79 16.32 -7.51
C LYS A 57 15.26 16.71 -7.63
N ALA A 58 15.98 16.61 -6.51
CA ALA A 58 17.43 16.73 -6.49
C ALA A 58 18.06 15.36 -6.24
N GLY A 59 19.15 15.07 -6.95
CA GLY A 59 19.93 13.84 -6.76
C GLY A 59 19.40 12.61 -7.50
N ILE A 60 20.19 11.53 -7.37
CA ILE A 60 19.92 10.20 -7.89
C ILE A 60 20.03 9.25 -6.70
N GLU A 61 18.90 8.79 -6.18
CA GLU A 61 18.89 7.66 -5.24
C GLU A 61 18.90 6.35 -6.04
N ARG A 62 19.54 5.33 -5.46
CA ARG A 62 19.44 3.97 -5.98
C ARG A 62 18.04 3.45 -5.68
N GLN A 63 17.32 3.05 -6.73
CA GLN A 63 15.98 2.48 -6.56
C GLN A 63 16.02 1.22 -5.67
N PRO A 64 15.04 1.06 -4.77
CA PRO A 64 14.90 -0.14 -3.97
C PRO A 64 14.37 -1.29 -4.81
N ASP A 65 14.67 -2.52 -4.38
CA ASP A 65 13.95 -3.69 -4.87
C ASP A 65 12.52 -3.67 -4.31
N VAL A 66 11.55 -3.43 -5.17
CA VAL A 66 10.14 -3.30 -4.79
C VAL A 66 9.60 -4.58 -4.14
N LYS A 67 9.98 -5.76 -4.63
CA LYS A 67 9.50 -7.04 -4.09
C LYS A 67 10.04 -7.23 -2.67
N GLU A 68 11.32 -6.94 -2.46
CA GLU A 68 11.93 -7.03 -1.13
C GLU A 68 11.32 -6.02 -0.16
N VAL A 69 11.02 -4.79 -0.60
CA VAL A 69 10.34 -3.80 0.25
C VAL A 69 8.91 -4.23 0.59
N PHE A 70 8.21 -4.86 -0.36
CA PHE A 70 6.88 -5.42 -0.11
C PHE A 70 6.94 -6.57 0.91
N LYS A 71 7.88 -7.51 0.75
CA LYS A 71 8.14 -8.58 1.72
C LYS A 71 8.44 -8.01 3.12
N GLN A 72 9.37 -7.07 3.21
CA GLN A 72 9.74 -6.42 4.47
C GLN A 72 8.51 -5.76 5.13
N SER A 73 7.62 -5.15 4.35
CA SER A 73 6.41 -4.53 4.88
C SER A 73 5.48 -5.53 5.58
N ILE A 74 5.38 -6.76 5.07
CA ILE A 74 4.56 -7.83 5.67
C ILE A 74 5.21 -8.32 6.97
N GLU A 75 6.53 -8.53 6.95
CA GLU A 75 7.28 -8.98 8.13
C GLU A 75 7.21 -7.98 9.29
N GLU A 76 7.34 -6.69 8.99
CA GLU A 76 7.19 -5.64 10.00
C GLU A 76 5.75 -5.57 10.51
N LEU A 77 4.76 -5.65 9.62
CA LEU A 77 3.37 -5.63 10.02
C LEU A 77 3.01 -6.84 10.89
N ALA A 78 3.57 -8.03 10.60
CA ALA A 78 3.39 -9.22 11.43
C ALA A 78 3.91 -8.99 12.85
N LYS A 79 5.08 -8.37 13.01
CA LYS A 79 5.66 -8.05 14.32
C LYS A 79 4.82 -7.03 15.07
N GLU A 80 4.37 -5.97 14.40
CA GLU A 80 3.60 -4.88 15.00
C GLU A 80 2.19 -5.30 15.40
N THR A 81 1.55 -6.12 14.57
CA THR A 81 0.17 -6.59 14.79
C THR A 81 0.08 -7.89 15.58
N LYS A 82 1.20 -8.63 15.71
CA LYS A 82 1.27 -9.98 16.31
C LYS A 82 0.42 -11.02 15.59
N LEU A 83 0.12 -10.81 14.31
CA LEU A 83 -0.60 -11.75 13.46
C LEU A 83 0.37 -12.72 12.75
N ASP A 84 -0.11 -13.91 12.39
CA ASP A 84 0.66 -14.86 11.57
C ASP A 84 0.56 -14.48 10.08
N LEU A 85 1.34 -13.46 9.70
CA LEU A 85 1.47 -13.03 8.30
C LEU A 85 2.76 -13.61 7.71
N LYS A 86 2.67 -14.15 6.50
CA LYS A 86 3.81 -14.71 5.75
C LYS A 86 3.87 -14.13 4.36
N PHE A 87 5.09 -14.02 3.83
CA PHE A 87 5.33 -13.77 2.42
C PHE A 87 5.70 -15.08 1.74
N ASN A 88 5.03 -15.40 0.63
CA ASN A 88 5.35 -16.56 -0.18
C ASN A 88 6.21 -16.16 -1.37
N GLU A 89 7.47 -16.59 -1.36
CA GLU A 89 8.39 -16.34 -2.48
C GLU A 89 8.12 -17.20 -3.70
N PHE A 90 7.50 -18.37 -3.53
CA PHE A 90 7.49 -19.46 -4.53
C PHE A 90 6.08 -19.96 -4.92
N GLY A 91 5.01 -19.24 -4.56
CA GLY A 91 3.64 -19.57 -4.97
C GLY A 91 3.03 -20.85 -4.36
N ASN A 92 3.82 -21.65 -3.63
CA ASN A 92 3.36 -22.90 -3.01
C ASN A 92 2.90 -22.67 -1.55
N SER A 93 1.67 -22.20 -1.38
CA SER A 93 0.98 -22.29 -0.09
C SER A 93 0.15 -23.58 -0.10
N ASN A 94 0.72 -24.68 0.40
CA ASN A 94 0.16 -26.03 0.26
C ASN A 94 -0.80 -26.44 1.40
N SER A 95 -1.31 -25.49 2.20
CA SER A 95 -2.32 -25.79 3.21
C SER A 95 -3.67 -25.20 2.82
N ASN A 96 -4.70 -26.04 2.73
CA ASN A 96 -6.09 -25.63 2.51
C ASN A 96 -6.63 -24.72 3.64
N SER A 97 -5.92 -24.58 4.76
CA SER A 97 -6.26 -23.70 5.88
C SER A 97 -5.80 -22.25 5.73
N ASP A 98 -4.91 -21.96 4.77
CA ASP A 98 -4.24 -20.68 4.69
C ASP A 98 -5.06 -19.69 3.85
N THR A 99 -5.20 -18.45 4.33
CA THR A 99 -5.83 -17.37 3.55
C THR A 99 -4.78 -16.78 2.63
N ASN A 100 -4.96 -16.97 1.33
CA ASN A 100 -4.03 -16.49 0.31
C ASN A 100 -4.42 -15.10 -0.16
N VAL A 101 -3.47 -14.16 -0.15
CA VAL A 101 -3.64 -12.78 -0.55
C VAL A 101 -2.63 -12.47 -1.67
N ASN A 102 -3.12 -12.45 -2.91
CA ASN A 102 -2.30 -12.12 -4.08
C ASN A 102 -2.33 -10.62 -4.32
N ALA A 103 -1.17 -9.97 -4.26
CA ALA A 103 -1.02 -8.53 -4.45
C ALA A 103 -0.41 -8.23 -5.81
N ASP A 104 -1.11 -7.43 -6.62
CA ASP A 104 -0.63 -6.90 -7.89
C ASP A 104 -0.44 -5.39 -7.77
N VAL A 105 0.81 -4.95 -7.69
CA VAL A 105 1.15 -3.52 -7.55
C VAL A 105 1.09 -2.88 -8.93
N THR A 106 0.05 -2.10 -9.19
CA THR A 106 -0.18 -1.48 -10.51
C THR A 106 0.49 -0.13 -10.66
N GLU A 107 0.70 0.58 -9.55
CA GLU A 107 1.32 1.90 -9.54
C GLU A 107 2.21 2.09 -8.31
N ILE A 108 3.37 2.73 -8.55
CA ILE A 108 4.25 3.26 -7.50
C ILE A 108 4.74 4.62 -8.00
N LEU A 109 4.33 5.68 -7.32
CA LEU A 109 4.62 7.05 -7.73
C LEU A 109 5.15 7.85 -6.55
N TRP A 110 6.27 8.54 -6.76
CA TRP A 110 6.84 9.46 -5.81
C TRP A 110 6.78 10.89 -6.34
N THR A 111 5.88 11.67 -5.76
CA THR A 111 5.60 13.05 -6.17
C THR A 111 6.33 14.02 -5.26
N PHE A 112 7.16 14.88 -5.83
CA PHE A 112 7.89 15.94 -5.14
C PHE A 112 7.19 17.27 -5.34
N ASN A 113 6.99 18.00 -4.25
CA ASN A 113 6.49 19.36 -4.20
C ASN A 113 7.57 20.24 -3.54
N LEU A 114 7.42 21.57 -3.61
CA LEU A 114 8.39 22.54 -3.07
C LEU A 114 8.88 22.25 -1.64
N SER A 115 8.01 21.72 -0.77
CA SER A 115 8.32 21.48 0.65
C SER A 115 7.85 20.11 1.15
N SER A 116 7.62 19.16 0.25
CA SER A 116 7.23 17.80 0.64
C SER A 116 7.43 16.80 -0.48
N ALA A 117 7.50 15.52 -0.12
CA ALA A 117 7.33 14.45 -1.08
C ALA A 117 6.27 13.46 -0.59
N THR A 118 5.53 12.90 -1.53
CA THR A 118 4.47 11.94 -1.28
C THR A 118 4.75 10.70 -2.11
N MET A 119 4.99 9.57 -1.45
CA MET A 119 4.96 8.27 -2.08
C MET A 119 3.52 7.78 -2.11
N SER A 120 3.09 7.21 -3.23
CA SER A 120 1.77 6.59 -3.38
C SER A 120 1.87 5.26 -4.11
N THR A 121 1.02 4.32 -3.73
CA THR A 121 0.91 3.03 -4.39
C THR A 121 -0.54 2.68 -4.65
N VAL A 122 -0.77 1.98 -5.77
CA VAL A 122 -2.06 1.34 -6.09
C VAL A 122 -1.80 -0.16 -6.18
N ILE A 123 -2.55 -0.93 -5.39
CA ILE A 123 -2.39 -2.37 -5.31
C ILE A 123 -3.75 -3.04 -5.43
N ASN A 124 -3.83 -4.00 -6.35
CA ASN A 124 -4.98 -4.87 -6.53
C ASN A 124 -4.76 -6.16 -5.73
N TYR A 125 -5.60 -6.39 -4.73
CA TYR A 125 -5.56 -7.60 -3.91
C TYR A 125 -6.61 -8.60 -4.38
N LYS A 126 -6.22 -9.87 -4.56
CA LYS A 126 -7.14 -11.00 -4.72
C LYS A 126 -7.02 -11.91 -3.51
N ILE A 127 -8.13 -12.14 -2.82
CA ILE A 127 -8.18 -12.92 -1.59
C ILE A 127 -8.83 -14.26 -1.91
N ASN A 128 -8.13 -15.37 -1.72
CA ASN A 128 -8.61 -16.72 -2.06
C ASN A 128 -9.20 -16.84 -3.48
N ASN A 129 -8.64 -16.09 -4.44
CA ASN A 129 -9.12 -15.94 -5.83
C ASN A 129 -10.52 -15.34 -6.01
N ASN A 130 -11.08 -14.70 -4.97
CA ASN A 130 -12.31 -13.91 -5.07
C ASN A 130 -12.03 -12.51 -5.61
N GLU A 131 -13.03 -11.61 -5.50
CA GLU A 131 -13.03 -10.26 -6.07
C GLU A 131 -11.74 -9.46 -5.81
N VAL A 132 -11.44 -8.59 -6.78
CA VAL A 132 -10.27 -7.71 -6.75
C VAL A 132 -10.59 -6.48 -5.90
N ASP A 133 -9.84 -6.32 -4.82
CA ASP A 133 -9.86 -5.12 -3.99
C ASP A 133 -8.71 -4.19 -4.35
N THR A 134 -9.02 -3.07 -5.01
CA THR A 134 -8.04 -2.00 -5.22
C THR A 134 -7.86 -1.18 -3.95
N ILE A 135 -6.61 -1.03 -3.50
CA ILE A 135 -6.22 -0.22 -2.36
C ILE A 135 -5.20 0.82 -2.82
N ASN A 136 -5.56 2.08 -2.60
CA ASN A 136 -4.68 3.22 -2.76
C ASN A 136 -4.07 3.56 -1.40
N SER A 137 -2.75 3.70 -1.33
CA SER A 137 -2.07 4.16 -0.12
C SER A 137 -1.09 5.28 -0.45
N SER A 138 -0.84 6.14 0.53
CA SER A 138 0.11 7.25 0.39
C SER A 138 0.80 7.57 1.69
N TYR A 139 2.06 7.99 1.61
CA TYR A 139 2.85 8.49 2.71
C TYR A 139 3.55 9.79 2.30
N LYS A 140 3.31 10.86 3.08
CA LYS A 140 3.89 12.19 2.86
C LYS A 140 4.95 12.50 3.91
N ASN A 141 6.06 13.08 3.49
CA ASN A 141 7.09 13.65 4.36
C ASN A 141 7.54 15.04 3.87
N MET A 142 8.24 15.78 4.72
CA MET A 142 8.62 17.18 4.43
C MET A 142 9.90 17.34 3.59
N THR A 143 10.78 16.34 3.54
CA THR A 143 12.14 16.52 2.99
C THR A 143 12.50 15.53 1.87
N GLY A 144 11.51 14.90 1.24
CA GLY A 144 11.79 13.78 0.34
C GLY A 144 11.96 12.49 1.13
N GLY A 145 12.86 12.47 2.10
CA GLY A 145 13.19 11.26 2.85
C GLY A 145 13.79 10.19 1.93
N ASN A 146 13.89 8.97 2.43
CA ASN A 146 14.49 7.86 1.70
C ASN A 146 13.44 7.06 0.92
N GLU A 147 13.70 6.78 -0.36
CA GLU A 147 12.78 6.06 -1.26
C GLU A 147 12.29 4.75 -0.66
N LYS A 148 13.23 3.91 -0.19
CA LYS A 148 12.93 2.60 0.39
C LYS A 148 12.00 2.72 1.59
N ASN A 149 12.30 3.64 2.51
CA ASN A 149 11.50 3.82 3.72
C ASN A 149 10.10 4.37 3.43
N ASN A 150 9.97 5.27 2.45
CA ASN A 150 8.67 5.80 2.04
C ASN A 150 7.80 4.71 1.38
N LEU A 151 8.43 3.91 0.51
CA LEU A 151 7.76 2.78 -0.14
C LEU A 151 7.33 1.72 0.89
N LEU A 152 8.22 1.37 1.83
CA LEU A 152 7.93 0.46 2.94
C LEU A 152 6.69 0.92 3.72
N ARG A 153 6.61 2.21 4.07
CA ARG A 153 5.45 2.76 4.77
C ARG A 153 4.18 2.70 3.93
N CYS A 154 4.23 3.01 2.64
CA CYS A 154 3.07 2.89 1.75
C CYS A 154 2.57 1.44 1.66
N PHE A 155 3.47 0.48 1.53
CA PHE A 155 3.11 -0.94 1.51
C PHE A 155 2.53 -1.42 2.84
N LYS A 156 3.08 -0.99 3.98
CA LYS A 156 2.47 -1.30 5.29
C LYS A 156 1.05 -0.76 5.40
N ILE A 157 0.81 0.48 4.96
CA ILE A 157 -0.54 1.07 4.93
C ILE A 157 -1.47 0.22 4.06
N ALA A 158 -1.04 -0.12 2.84
CA ALA A 158 -1.87 -0.90 1.92
C ALA A 158 -2.17 -2.32 2.44
N ASN A 159 -1.16 -3.02 2.95
CA ASN A 159 -1.29 -4.36 3.50
C ASN A 159 -2.20 -4.37 4.74
N TYR A 160 -2.05 -3.38 5.62
CA TYR A 160 -2.94 -3.21 6.76
C TYR A 160 -4.39 -2.96 6.33
N SER A 161 -4.61 -2.11 5.32
CA SER A 161 -5.93 -1.89 4.74
C SER A 161 -6.53 -3.15 4.12
N ALA A 162 -5.71 -4.03 3.53
CA ALA A 162 -6.17 -5.32 3.03
C ALA A 162 -6.61 -6.24 4.19
N LEU A 163 -5.83 -6.32 5.27
CA LEU A 163 -6.23 -7.04 6.50
C LEU A 163 -7.54 -6.48 7.07
N LYS A 164 -7.72 -5.16 7.04
CA LYS A 164 -8.97 -4.52 7.48
C LYS A 164 -10.19 -4.87 6.65
N LYS A 165 -10.01 -5.20 5.37
CA LYS A 165 -11.10 -5.67 4.52
C LYS A 165 -11.41 -7.14 4.76
N LEU A 166 -10.41 -7.96 5.10
CA LEU A 166 -10.58 -9.39 5.38
C LEU A 166 -11.54 -9.67 6.56
N GLU A 167 -11.56 -8.81 7.56
CA GLU A 167 -12.39 -8.97 8.76
C GLU A 167 -13.80 -8.35 8.66
N LYS A 168 -14.18 -7.82 7.48
CA LYS A 168 -15.52 -7.31 7.21
C LYS A 168 -16.42 -8.38 6.62
#